data_AF-A0AAV9LHI7-F1
#
_entry.id   AF-A0AAV9LHI7-F1
#
_cell.length_a   1.000
_cell.length_b   1.000
_cell.length_c   1.000
_cell.angle_alpha   90.00
_cell.angle_beta   90.00
_cell.angle_gamma   90.00
#
_symmetry.space_group_name_H-M   'P 1'
#
loop_
_entity.id
_entity.type
_entity.pdbx_description
1 polymer ?
#
loop_
_entity_poly.entity_id
_entity_poly.type
_entity_poly.pdbx_seq_one_letter_code
_entity_poly.pdbx_strand_id
1 'polypeptide(L)'
;MKEHIETDECVDACGVDRNSVGISSDALLEAQFAAKLCSSACYKNCDNIVDLYFYLAAGEGVFLPELCKKQKNGPHRTMIELSSKGAAAAPAPC
;
A
#
# COMPACT_ATOMS: atom_id res chain seq x y z
N MET A 1 17.64 -4.95 -19.81
CA MET A 1 16.31 -4.93 -19.18
C MET A 1 15.52 -3.83 -19.88
N LYS A 2 14.28 -4.07 -20.32
CA LYS A 2 13.47 -2.97 -20.87
C LYS A 2 12.96 -2.17 -19.68
N GLU A 3 13.28 -0.88 -19.64
CA GLU A 3 12.69 0.03 -18.67
C GLU A 3 11.21 0.15 -19.02
N HIS A 4 10.37 -0.55 -18.25
CA HIS A 4 8.92 -0.49 -18.38
C HIS A 4 8.43 0.65 -17.51
N ILE A 5 7.83 1.65 -18.15
CA ILE A 5 7.19 2.77 -17.47
C ILE A 5 5.69 2.49 -17.48
N GLU A 6 5.07 2.48 -16.31
CA GLU A 6 3.63 2.34 -16.16
C GLU A 6 2.90 3.50 -16.86
N THR A 7 1.77 3.18 -17.48
CA THR A 7 0.94 4.17 -18.20
C THR A 7 0.07 4.97 -17.24
N ASP A 8 -0.51 6.07 -17.71
CA ASP A 8 -1.40 6.88 -16.90
C ASP A 8 -2.69 6.13 -16.54
N GLU A 9 -3.16 5.21 -17.40
CA GLU A 9 -4.30 4.33 -17.08
C GLU A 9 -3.96 3.40 -15.91
N CYS A 10 -2.73 2.92 -15.86
CA CYS A 10 -2.27 2.07 -14.77
C CYS A 10 -2.14 2.86 -13.46
N VAL A 11 -1.59 4.08 -13.51
CA VAL A 11 -1.50 5.00 -12.39
C VAL A 11 -2.88 5.28 -11.78
N ASP A 12 -3.87 5.61 -12.62
CA ASP A 12 -5.24 5.87 -12.17
C ASP A 12 -5.93 4.60 -11.60
N ALA A 13 -5.73 3.45 -12.26
CA ALA A 13 -6.27 2.17 -11.81
C ALA A 13 -5.75 1.77 -10.42
N CYS A 14 -4.49 2.06 -10.12
CA CYS A 14 -3.88 1.83 -8.81
C CYS A 14 -4.20 2.92 -7.78
N GLY A 15 -4.79 4.05 -8.20
CA GLY A 15 -5.09 5.17 -7.33
C GLY A 15 -3.84 5.91 -6.83
N VAL A 16 -2.76 5.87 -7.61
CA VAL A 16 -1.52 6.60 -7.33
C VAL A 16 -1.46 7.85 -8.21
N ASP A 17 -0.61 8.80 -7.84
CA ASP A 17 -0.45 10.06 -8.56
C ASP A 17 1.03 10.31 -8.87
N ARG A 18 1.37 10.58 -10.14
CA ARG A 18 2.77 10.78 -10.59
C ARG A 18 3.38 12.09 -10.07
N ASN A 19 2.54 13.02 -9.63
CA ASN A 19 2.92 14.31 -9.07
C ASN A 19 2.99 14.28 -7.53
N SER A 20 2.65 13.15 -6.90
CA SER A 20 2.85 12.97 -5.46
C SER A 20 4.35 12.96 -5.11
N VAL A 21 4.70 13.59 -3.99
CA VAL A 21 6.06 13.63 -3.48
C VAL A 21 6.15 12.72 -2.26
N GLY A 22 6.84 11.60 -2.43
CA GLY A 22 7.01 10.58 -1.39
C GLY A 22 5.93 9.51 -1.39
N ILE A 23 6.17 8.47 -0.61
CA ILE A 23 5.24 7.35 -0.40
C ILE A 23 5.06 7.16 1.10
N SER A 24 3.82 6.91 1.53
CA SER A 24 3.52 6.51 2.91
C SER A 24 2.91 5.12 2.90
N SER A 25 3.38 4.27 3.82
CA SER A 25 2.76 2.98 4.09
C SER A 25 1.35 3.11 4.67
N ASP A 26 1.02 4.25 5.28
CA ASP A 26 -0.32 4.53 5.83
C ASP A 26 -1.41 4.52 4.74
N ALA A 27 -1.06 4.77 3.48
CA ALA A 27 -2.00 4.69 2.36
C ALA A 27 -2.65 3.30 2.26
N LEU A 28 -1.93 2.23 2.65
CA LEU A 28 -2.47 0.86 2.67
C LEU A 28 -3.58 0.65 3.71
N LEU A 29 -3.67 1.52 4.72
CA LEU A 29 -4.73 1.51 5.72
C LEU A 29 -6.01 2.19 5.20
N GLU A 30 -5.89 3.03 4.17
CA GLU A 30 -7.04 3.70 3.57
C GLU A 30 -7.81 2.73 2.67
N ALA A 31 -9.03 2.39 3.08
CA ALA A 31 -9.85 1.39 2.41
C ALA A 31 -10.11 1.69 0.92
N GLN A 32 -10.18 2.97 0.54
CA GLN A 32 -10.35 3.37 -0.85
C GLN A 32 -9.09 3.11 -1.68
N PHE A 33 -7.92 3.49 -1.17
CA PHE A 33 -6.64 3.24 -1.83
C PHE A 33 -6.37 1.73 -1.94
N ALA A 34 -6.50 1.00 -0.84
CA ALA A 34 -6.31 -0.45 -0.82
C ALA A 34 -7.28 -1.16 -1.79
N ALA A 35 -8.52 -0.66 -1.96
CA ALA A 35 -9.46 -1.23 -2.94
C ALA A 35 -9.00 -1.02 -4.38
N LYS A 36 -8.46 0.16 -4.73
CA LYS A 36 -7.90 0.45 -6.06
C LYS A 36 -6.64 -0.37 -6.32
N LEU A 37 -5.69 -0.38 -5.39
CA LEU A 37 -4.45 -1.15 -5.47
C LEU A 37 -4.73 -2.66 -5.62
N CYS A 38 -5.70 -3.19 -4.89
CA CYS A 38 -6.08 -4.61 -4.94
C CYS A 38 -7.10 -4.94 -6.05
N SER A 39 -7.50 -3.96 -6.87
CA SER A 39 -8.35 -4.18 -8.03
C SER A 39 -7.62 -5.05 -9.07
N SER A 40 -8.36 -5.79 -9.89
CA SER A 40 -7.73 -6.56 -10.97
C SER A 40 -7.08 -5.69 -12.03
N ALA A 41 -7.53 -4.43 -12.17
CA ALA A 41 -6.99 -3.48 -13.12
C ALA A 41 -5.56 -3.07 -12.74
N CYS A 42 -5.32 -2.81 -11.45
CA CYS A 42 -3.98 -2.53 -10.93
C CYS A 42 -3.16 -3.81 -10.75
N TYR A 43 -3.66 -4.75 -9.95
CA TYR A 43 -2.87 -5.89 -9.45
C TYR A 43 -2.32 -6.85 -10.52
N LYS A 44 -2.88 -6.82 -11.75
CA LYS A 44 -2.46 -7.70 -12.85
C LYS A 44 -1.78 -6.98 -14.02
N ASN A 45 -1.89 -5.66 -14.09
CA ASN A 45 -1.44 -4.90 -15.26
C ASN A 45 -0.39 -3.83 -14.90
N CYS A 46 -0.09 -3.66 -13.61
CA CYS A 46 0.75 -2.58 -13.08
C CYS A 46 1.90 -3.14 -12.24
N ASP A 47 2.76 -3.95 -12.85
CA ASP A 47 3.76 -4.73 -12.13
C ASP A 47 4.67 -3.86 -11.26
N ASN A 48 5.15 -2.71 -11.76
CA ASN A 48 6.07 -1.87 -11.01
C ASN A 48 5.42 -1.19 -9.79
N ILE A 49 4.15 -0.77 -9.92
CA ILE A 49 3.41 -0.17 -8.79
C ILE A 49 3.09 -1.23 -7.75
N VAL A 50 2.62 -2.41 -8.19
CA VAL A 50 2.30 -3.51 -7.29
C VAL A 50 3.53 -3.98 -6.53
N ASP A 51 4.68 -4.12 -7.20
CA ASP A 51 5.95 -4.50 -6.58
C ASP A 51 6.41 -3.45 -5.56
N LEU A 52 6.28 -2.15 -5.89
CA LEU A 52 6.63 -1.08 -4.96
C LEU A 52 5.84 -1.19 -3.65
N TYR A 53 4.51 -1.34 -3.73
CA TYR A 53 3.67 -1.48 -2.54
C TYR A 53 3.81 -2.84 -1.86
N PHE A 54 4.22 -3.88 -2.59
CA PHE A 54 4.53 -5.18 -2.01
C PHE A 54 5.71 -5.09 -1.04
N TYR A 55 6.82 -4.46 -1.47
CA TYR A 55 7.98 -4.26 -0.62
C TYR A 55 7.71 -3.23 0.49
N LEU A 56 6.93 -2.19 0.22
CA LEU A 56 6.53 -1.23 1.25
C LEU A 56 5.72 -1.92 2.35
N ALA A 57 4.72 -2.72 2.00
CA ALA A 57 3.94 -3.50 2.95
C ALA A 57 4.82 -4.47 3.75
N ALA A 58 5.75 -5.16 3.08
CA ALA A 58 6.67 -6.08 3.74
C ALA A 58 7.58 -5.37 4.76
N GLY A 59 7.98 -4.12 4.48
CA GLY A 59 8.71 -3.28 5.43
C GLY A 59 7.93 -2.97 6.72
N GLU A 60 6.61 -2.92 6.63
CA GLU A 60 5.69 -2.77 7.77
C GLU A 60 5.29 -4.11 8.43
N GLY A 61 5.84 -5.23 7.96
CA GLY A 61 5.47 -6.56 8.43
C GLY A 61 4.10 -7.05 7.93
N VAL A 62 3.55 -6.42 6.89
CA VAL A 62 2.27 -6.78 6.26
C VAL A 62 2.50 -7.48 4.93
N PHE A 63 1.73 -8.53 4.65
CA PHE A 63 1.77 -9.20 3.35
C PHE A 63 0.66 -8.67 2.43
N LEU A 64 1.05 -7.95 1.37
CA LEU A 64 0.11 -7.30 0.44
C LEU A 64 -0.96 -8.24 -0.14
N PRO A 65 -0.64 -9.48 -0.59
CA PRO A 65 -1.66 -10.39 -1.10
C PRO A 65 -2.70 -10.80 -0.04
N GLU A 66 -2.31 -10.87 1.24
CA GLU A 66 -3.26 -11.11 2.33
C GLU A 66 -4.14 -9.89 2.61
N LEU A 67 -3.58 -8.69 2.56
CA LEU A 67 -4.34 -7.44 2.64
C LEU A 67 -5.42 -7.40 1.54
N CYS A 68 -5.04 -7.71 0.29
CA CYS A 68 -5.96 -7.73 -0.84
C CYS A 68 -7.05 -8.81 -0.75
N LYS A 69 -6.74 -9.99 -0.18
CA LYS A 69 -7.75 -11.02 0.11
C LYS A 69 -8.76 -10.52 1.15
N LYS A 70 -8.30 -9.83 2.20
CA LYS A 70 -9.17 -9.26 3.23
C LYS A 70 -10.11 -8.20 2.66
N GLN A 71 -9.62 -7.32 1.77
CA GLN A 71 -10.44 -6.32 1.06
C GLN A 71 -11.55 -6.95 0.19
N LYS A 72 -11.24 -8.05 -0.52
CA LYS A 72 -12.25 -8.75 -1.36
C LYS A 72 -13.38 -9.39 -0.56
N ASN A 73 -13.11 -9.77 0.69
CA ASN A 73 -14.11 -10.40 1.56
C ASN A 73 -15.02 -9.38 2.27
N GLY A 74 -14.88 -8.09 1.96
CA GLY A 74 -15.77 -7.01 2.36
C GLY A 74 -15.14 -6.05 3.39
N PRO A 75 -15.36 -4.73 3.24
CA PRO A 75 -14.77 -3.70 4.10
C PRO A 75 -15.29 -3.73 5.56
N HIS A 76 -16.38 -4.44 5.83
CA HIS A 76 -17.10 -4.36 7.11
C HIS A 76 -16.46 -5.16 8.27
N ARG A 77 -15.29 -5.80 8.07
CA ARG A 77 -14.73 -6.74 9.06
C ARG A 77 -13.23 -6.61 9.34
N THR A 78 -12.60 -5.50 8.99
CA THR A 78 -11.16 -5.34 9.26
C THR A 78 -10.90 -4.02 9.99
N MET A 79 -11.20 -4.00 11.30
CA MET A 79 -10.38 -3.17 12.19
C MET A 79 -8.97 -3.76 12.12
N ILE A 80 -8.08 -3.09 11.37
CA ILE A 80 -6.65 -3.35 11.44
C ILE A 80 -6.23 -2.83 12.81
N GLU A 81 -6.17 -3.73 13.80
CA GLU A 81 -5.53 -3.47 15.09
C GLU A 81 -4.05 -3.20 14.84
N LEU A 82 -3.72 -1.95 14.52
CA LEU A 82 -2.36 -1.46 14.50
C LEU A 82 -1.90 -1.38 15.96
N SER A 83 -1.34 -2.48 16.47
CA SER A 83 -0.61 -2.46 17.75
C SER A 83 0.66 -1.62 17.57
N SER A 84 0.52 -0.30 17.65
CA SER A 84 1.63 0.63 17.71
C SER A 84 2.31 0.48 19.08
N LYS A 85 3.32 -0.39 19.16
CA LYS A 85 4.32 -0.38 20.24
C LYS A 85 5.47 0.55 19.86
N GLY A 86 5.18 1.85 19.76
CA GLY A 86 6.20 2.89 19.84
C GLY A 86 6.45 3.22 21.31
N ALA A 87 7.41 2.57 21.95
CA ALA A 87 7.86 2.96 23.28
C ALA A 87 8.47 4.36 23.21
N ALA A 88 7.73 5.36 23.70
CA ALA A 88 8.24 6.71 23.87
C ALA A 88 9.33 6.69 24.96
N ALA A 89 10.60 6.68 24.55
CA ALA A 89 11.72 7.00 25.41
C ALA A 89 12.17 8.43 25.12
N ALA A 90 11.81 9.35 26.01
CA ALA A 90 12.46 10.64 26.17
C ALA A 90 12.63 10.89 27.68
N PRO A 91 13.58 11.73 28.14
CA PRO A 91 14.77 12.30 27.49
C PRO A 91 16.07 12.04 28.29
N ALA A 92 17.25 12.33 27.71
CA ALA A 92 18.46 12.57 28.50
C ALA A 92 19.05 13.94 28.10
N PRO A 93 19.10 14.94 29.00
CA PRO A 93 19.76 16.21 28.74
C PRO A 93 21.28 16.03 28.84
N CYS A 94 22.02 16.61 27.89
CA CYS A 94 23.43 16.93 28.04
C CYS A 94 23.58 18.34 28.61
#